data_AF-A0A7V2F463-F1
#
_entry.id   AF-A0A7V2F463-F1
#
_cell.length_a   1.000
_cell.length_b   1.000
_cell.length_c   1.000
_cell.angle_alpha   90.00
_cell.angle_beta   90.00
_cell.angle_gamma   90.00
#
_symmetry.space_group_name_H-M   'P 1'
#
loop_
_entity.id
_entity.type
_entity.pdbx_description
1 polymer ?
#
loop_
_entity_poly.entity_id
_entity_poly.type
_entity_poly.pdbx_seq_one_letter_code
_entity_poly.pdbx_strand_id
1 'polypeptide(L)'
;MRTMAADVNGSFQFNPGWMTSLVNFLPRVDTDAESFLNFNGEVAVSIPNPNVKGEAFVDDMEGIEDSDMIPMGRRAWYEASPPLDSLDYSRKLPSSAFPQFYWFNVSRELQPQLKTSRRDLNPGLDPRENSAVSSLFLRPIDPADGDWCGVMTGFPGGGLDLTT
;
A
#
# COMPACT_ATOMS: atom_id res chain seq x y z
N MET A 1 4.18 17.18 -10.28
CA MET A 1 5.26 18.16 -10.04
C MET A 1 5.61 18.86 -11.36
N ARG A 2 5.61 20.19 -11.36
CA ARG A 2 6.15 21.03 -12.42
C ARG A 2 7.09 22.03 -11.80
N THR A 3 8.27 22.21 -12.36
CA THR A 3 9.25 23.19 -11.89
C THR A 3 9.66 24.05 -13.08
N MET A 4 9.53 25.36 -12.93
CA MET A 4 10.11 26.31 -13.88
C MET A 4 11.32 26.96 -13.23
N ALA A 5 12.46 26.93 -13.91
CA ALA A 5 13.67 27.62 -13.50
C ALA A 5 14.11 28.53 -14.64
N ALA A 6 14.49 29.75 -14.30
CA ALA A 6 15.06 30.73 -15.22
C ALA A 6 16.35 31.27 -14.58
N ASP A 7 17.40 31.35 -15.37
CA ASP A 7 18.71 31.86 -14.95
C ASP A 7 19.18 32.92 -15.96
N VAL A 8 19.77 34.00 -15.43
CA VAL A 8 20.32 35.09 -16.23
C VAL A 8 21.67 35.47 -15.63
N ASN A 9 22.73 35.30 -16.43
CA ASN A 9 24.10 35.56 -16.04
C ASN A 9 24.65 36.72 -16.88
N GLY A 10 25.25 37.70 -16.21
CA GLY A 10 25.90 38.85 -16.84
C GLY A 10 27.34 38.96 -16.40
N SER A 11 28.26 39.11 -17.36
CA SER A 11 29.65 39.44 -17.10
C SER A 11 30.03 40.69 -17.89
N PHE A 12 30.65 41.65 -17.21
CA PHE A 12 31.13 42.88 -17.81
C PHE A 12 32.58 43.10 -17.40
N GLN A 13 33.47 43.18 -18.39
CA GLN A 13 34.89 43.47 -18.18
C GLN A 13 35.22 44.81 -18.83
N PHE A 14 35.88 45.68 -18.07
CA PHE A 14 36.35 46.98 -18.55
C PHE A 14 37.81 47.15 -18.17
N ASN A 15 38.58 47.86 -19.01
CA ASN A 15 39.96 48.26 -18.72
C ASN A 15 40.04 49.78 -18.46
N PRO A 16 39.61 50.25 -17.28
CA PRO A 16 39.57 51.68 -16.99
C PRO A 16 40.97 52.27 -16.82
N GLY A 17 41.40 53.10 -17.78
CA GLY A 17 42.69 53.80 -17.71
C GLY A 17 42.84 54.71 -16.47
N TRP A 18 41.72 55.19 -15.89
CA TRP A 18 41.77 55.95 -14.65
C TRP A 18 42.29 55.13 -13.46
N MET A 19 42.06 53.81 -13.43
CA MET A 19 42.59 52.94 -12.37
C MET A 19 44.11 52.80 -12.49
N THR A 20 44.64 52.60 -13.70
CA THR A 20 46.09 52.58 -13.94
C THR A 20 46.71 53.93 -13.57
N SER A 21 46.09 55.05 -13.95
CA SER A 21 46.59 56.39 -13.60
C SER A 21 46.56 56.68 -12.09
N LEU A 22 45.58 56.18 -11.34
CA LEU A 22 45.55 56.31 -9.88
C LEU A 22 46.68 55.52 -9.21
N VAL A 23 47.00 54.33 -9.71
CA VAL A 23 48.12 53.51 -9.19
C VAL A 23 49.45 54.23 -9.40
N ASN A 24 49.64 54.89 -10.55
CA ASN A 24 50.83 55.67 -10.88
C ASN A 24 50.98 56.98 -10.07
N PHE A 25 49.98 57.37 -9.27
CA PHE A 25 50.09 58.49 -8.34
C PHE A 25 50.84 58.13 -7.04
N LEU A 26 51.12 56.85 -6.78
CA LEU A 26 51.87 56.40 -5.62
C LEU A 26 53.39 56.64 -5.80
N PRO A 27 54.09 57.29 -4.84
CA PRO A 27 55.52 57.54 -4.97
C PRO A 27 56.32 56.23 -5.06
N ARG A 28 57.27 56.16 -6.01
CA ARG A 28 58.08 54.97 -6.40
C ARG A 28 57.35 53.87 -7.21
N VAL A 29 56.13 54.10 -7.69
CA VAL A 29 55.43 53.15 -8.58
C VAL A 29 55.23 53.80 -9.95
N ASP A 30 55.69 53.12 -11.00
CA ASP A 30 55.46 53.50 -12.40
C ASP A 30 55.19 52.22 -13.19
N THR A 31 53.96 52.04 -13.66
CA THR A 31 53.53 50.82 -14.35
C THR A 31 52.67 51.12 -15.57
N ASP A 32 53.00 50.44 -16.68
CA ASP A 32 52.24 50.45 -17.93
C ASP A 32 51.23 49.28 -18.02
N ALA A 33 51.12 48.46 -16.97
CA ALA A 33 50.20 47.33 -16.96
C ALA A 33 48.74 47.82 -16.93
N GLU A 34 47.93 47.31 -17.87
CA GLU A 34 46.51 47.66 -17.93
C GLU A 34 45.75 47.17 -16.70
N SER A 35 45.02 48.08 -16.05
CA SER A 35 44.06 47.71 -15.01
C SER A 35 42.80 47.19 -15.65
N PHE A 36 42.33 46.03 -15.21
CA PHE A 36 41.04 45.48 -15.61
C PHE A 36 40.12 45.37 -14.39
N LEU A 37 38.83 45.56 -14.62
CA LEU A 37 37.79 45.42 -13.63
C LEU A 37 36.70 44.53 -14.20
N ASN A 38 36.33 43.49 -13.45
CA ASN A 38 35.33 42.51 -13.85
C ASN A 38 34.16 42.54 -12.87
N PHE A 39 32.95 42.80 -13.40
CA PHE A 39 31.70 42.65 -12.69
C PHE A 39 30.97 41.40 -13.16
N ASN A 40 30.70 40.49 -12.23
CA ASN A 40 29.89 39.30 -12.46
C ASN A 40 28.63 39.39 -11.59
N GLY A 41 27.48 39.12 -12.21
CA GLY A 41 26.20 39.04 -11.52
C GLY A 41 25.35 37.91 -12.08
N GLU A 42 24.66 37.21 -11.18
CA GLU A 42 23.75 36.11 -11.51
C GLU A 42 22.40 36.36 -10.84
N VAL A 43 21.32 36.16 -11.59
CA VAL A 43 19.95 36.21 -11.09
C VAL A 43 19.22 34.95 -11.53
N ALA A 44 18.97 34.07 -10.56
CA ALA A 44 18.22 32.84 -10.76
C ALA A 44 16.84 32.91 -10.08
N VAL A 45 15.81 32.48 -10.78
CA VAL A 45 14.43 32.36 -10.29
C VAL A 45 13.96 30.92 -10.44
N SER A 46 13.46 30.34 -9.36
CA SER A 46 12.86 29.00 -9.35
C SER A 46 11.43 29.08 -8.83
N ILE A 47 10.47 28.59 -9.61
CA ILE A 47 9.05 28.53 -9.26
C ILE A 47 8.63 27.06 -9.27
N PRO A 48 8.77 26.35 -8.12
CA PRO A 48 8.31 24.99 -8.00
C PRO A 48 6.80 24.93 -7.76
N ASN A 49 6.10 24.11 -8.55
CA ASN A 49 4.73 23.69 -8.29
C ASN A 49 4.70 22.15 -8.08
N PRO A 50 4.95 21.68 -6.86
CA PRO A 50 4.96 20.24 -6.56
C PRO A 50 3.58 19.60 -6.78
N ASN A 51 2.50 20.31 -6.43
CA ASN A 51 1.13 19.81 -6.49
C ASN A 51 0.29 20.49 -7.59
N VAL A 52 0.37 19.93 -8.80
CA VAL A 52 -0.39 20.41 -9.96
C VAL A 52 -1.88 20.05 -9.92
N LYS A 53 -2.29 19.12 -9.04
CA LYS A 53 -3.68 18.64 -8.91
C LYS A 53 -4.44 19.28 -7.75
N GLY A 54 -3.74 19.97 -6.83
CA GLY A 54 -4.35 20.75 -5.74
C GLY A 54 -4.67 19.97 -4.46
N GLU A 55 -4.51 18.64 -4.47
CA GLU A 55 -4.74 17.78 -3.30
C GLU A 55 -3.47 17.01 -2.93
N ALA A 56 -3.20 16.91 -1.63
CA ALA A 56 -2.12 16.11 -1.07
C ALA A 56 -2.63 15.55 0.26
N PHE A 57 -2.67 14.23 0.38
CA PHE A 57 -3.09 13.55 1.59
C PHE A 57 -1.85 13.28 2.45
N VAL A 58 -1.92 13.68 3.72
CA VAL A 58 -0.89 13.30 4.72
C VAL A 58 -1.02 11.82 5.05
N ASP A 59 -2.26 11.33 5.04
CA ASP A 59 -2.66 9.94 5.16
C ASP A 59 -4.03 9.80 4.51
N ASP A 60 -4.20 8.83 3.61
CA ASP A 60 -5.48 8.51 2.96
C ASP A 60 -6.19 7.30 3.60
N MET A 61 -5.58 6.74 4.66
CA MET A 61 -6.03 5.54 5.37
C MET A 61 -6.24 4.31 4.47
N GLU A 62 -5.73 4.32 3.23
CA GLU A 62 -5.90 3.19 2.30
C GLU A 62 -5.18 1.93 2.80
N GLY A 63 -4.12 2.09 3.60
CA GLY A 63 -3.30 1.01 4.14
C GLY A 63 -3.55 0.61 5.60
N ILE A 64 -4.57 1.15 6.28
CA ILE A 64 -4.83 0.83 7.71
C ILE A 64 -5.49 -0.53 7.89
N GLU A 65 -6.10 -1.10 6.85
CA GLU A 65 -6.73 -2.41 6.93
C GLU A 65 -5.69 -3.53 6.86
N ASP A 66 -5.17 -3.93 8.01
CA ASP A 66 -4.46 -5.20 8.14
C ASP A 66 -5.50 -6.33 8.24
N SER A 67 -5.54 -7.19 7.23
CA SER A 67 -6.51 -8.28 7.14
C SER A 67 -5.81 -9.63 7.17
N ASP A 68 -5.98 -10.34 8.29
CA ASP A 68 -5.56 -11.74 8.38
C ASP A 68 -6.50 -12.61 7.54
N MET A 69 -5.96 -13.18 6.47
CA MET A 69 -6.74 -14.03 5.58
C MET A 69 -6.88 -15.44 6.16
N ILE A 70 -8.11 -15.84 6.49
CA ILE A 70 -8.42 -17.24 6.80
C ILE A 70 -8.30 -18.06 5.50
N PRO A 71 -7.51 -19.15 5.47
CA PRO A 71 -7.29 -19.90 4.24
C PRO A 71 -8.58 -20.59 3.78
N MET A 72 -9.09 -20.26 2.59
CA MET A 72 -10.30 -20.90 2.04
C MET A 72 -10.02 -22.19 1.25
N GLY A 73 -8.79 -22.69 1.25
CA GLY A 73 -8.44 -23.94 0.57
C GLY A 73 -8.78 -25.16 1.43
N ARG A 74 -9.46 -26.16 0.86
CA ARG A 74 -9.86 -27.43 1.50
C ARG A 74 -8.76 -28.06 2.35
N ARG A 75 -7.52 -28.03 1.84
CA ARG A 75 -6.35 -28.67 2.47
C ARG A 75 -5.90 -27.99 3.77
N ALA A 76 -6.35 -26.77 4.02
CA ALA A 76 -6.05 -26.06 5.27
C ALA A 76 -6.99 -26.46 6.41
N TRP A 77 -8.05 -27.22 6.12
CA TRP A 77 -9.10 -27.56 7.08
C TRP A 77 -9.12 -29.05 7.37
N TYR A 78 -9.41 -29.38 8.63
CA TYR A 78 -9.50 -30.72 9.16
C TYR A 78 -10.85 -30.90 9.86
N GLU A 79 -11.26 -32.14 10.07
CA GLU A 79 -12.46 -32.43 10.85
C GLU A 79 -12.35 -31.84 12.26
N ALA A 80 -13.42 -31.17 12.69
CA ALA A 80 -13.46 -30.56 14.00
C ALA A 80 -13.84 -31.57 15.09
N SER A 81 -13.41 -31.32 16.32
CA SER A 81 -13.83 -32.08 17.48
C SER A 81 -15.30 -31.80 17.80
N PRO A 82 -16.03 -32.76 18.39
CA PRO A 82 -17.36 -32.53 18.94
C PRO A 82 -17.43 -31.25 19.78
N PRO A 83 -18.38 -30.33 19.50
CA PRO A 83 -18.56 -29.17 20.35
C PRO A 83 -19.08 -29.61 21.73
N LEU A 84 -18.92 -28.70 22.68
CA LEU A 84 -19.48 -28.86 24.02
C LEU A 84 -20.98 -28.56 23.99
N ASP A 85 -21.71 -29.21 24.91
CA ASP A 85 -23.11 -28.93 25.14
C ASP A 85 -23.28 -27.48 25.63
N SER A 86 -24.25 -26.76 25.07
CA SER A 86 -24.51 -25.36 25.39
C SER A 86 -25.08 -25.17 26.78
N LEU A 87 -25.70 -26.20 27.36
CA LEU A 87 -26.25 -26.20 28.72
C LEU A 87 -25.27 -26.73 29.77
N ASP A 88 -24.30 -27.55 29.35
CA ASP A 88 -23.27 -28.13 30.21
C ASP A 88 -21.93 -28.22 29.48
N TYR A 89 -21.10 -27.18 29.63
CA TYR A 89 -19.78 -27.09 29.01
C TYR A 89 -18.77 -28.16 29.47
N SER A 90 -19.12 -29.02 30.42
CA SER A 90 -18.30 -30.18 30.80
C SER A 90 -18.54 -31.40 29.90
N ARG A 91 -19.62 -31.40 29.11
CA ARG A 91 -20.07 -32.51 28.29
C ARG A 91 -19.92 -32.22 26.81
N LYS A 92 -19.47 -33.20 26.03
CA LYS A 92 -19.49 -33.15 24.56
C LYS A 92 -20.85 -33.60 24.03
N LEU A 93 -21.26 -33.07 22.87
CA LEU A 93 -22.43 -33.61 22.18
C LEU A 93 -22.25 -35.11 21.88
N PRO A 94 -23.34 -35.90 21.90
CA PRO A 94 -23.27 -37.35 21.66
C PRO A 94 -22.87 -37.65 20.22
N SER A 95 -22.13 -38.74 20.00
CA SER A 95 -21.64 -39.15 18.67
C SER A 95 -22.76 -39.34 17.63
N SER A 96 -23.99 -39.61 18.07
CA SER A 96 -25.16 -39.71 17.20
C SER A 96 -25.54 -38.39 16.53
N ALA A 97 -25.08 -37.25 17.06
CA ALA A 97 -25.31 -35.93 16.49
C ALA A 97 -24.28 -35.57 15.40
N PHE A 98 -23.47 -36.52 14.92
CA PHE A 98 -22.41 -36.27 13.94
C PHE A 98 -22.59 -37.14 12.70
N PRO A 99 -23.36 -36.66 11.69
CA PRO A 99 -23.51 -37.36 10.43
C PRO A 99 -22.20 -37.35 9.66
N GLN A 100 -22.05 -38.28 8.70
CA GLN A 100 -20.95 -38.21 7.75
C GLN A 100 -21.06 -36.92 6.94
N PHE A 101 -19.93 -36.27 6.67
CA PHE A 101 -19.91 -35.03 5.92
C PHE A 101 -18.59 -34.89 5.14
N TYR A 102 -18.56 -33.95 4.21
CA TYR A 102 -17.34 -33.61 3.48
C TYR A 102 -17.25 -32.11 3.23
N TRP A 103 -16.02 -31.62 3.10
CA TRP A 103 -15.73 -30.25 2.66
C TRP A 103 -14.95 -30.25 1.35
N PHE A 104 -15.16 -29.22 0.54
CA PHE A 104 -14.54 -29.13 -0.78
C PHE A 104 -14.47 -27.69 -1.29
N ASN A 105 -13.52 -27.45 -2.18
CA ASN A 105 -13.57 -26.28 -3.06
C ASN A 105 -14.29 -26.67 -4.34
N VAL A 106 -15.08 -25.74 -4.88
CA VAL A 106 -15.83 -25.95 -6.12
C VAL A 106 -14.91 -26.06 -7.33
N SER A 107 -15.24 -27.02 -8.21
CA SER A 107 -14.64 -27.05 -9.55
C SER A 107 -15.34 -26.02 -10.42
N ARG A 108 -14.55 -25.15 -11.04
CA ARG A 108 -15.06 -24.09 -11.93
C ARG A 108 -15.76 -24.64 -13.17
N GLU A 109 -15.38 -25.83 -13.60
CA GLU A 109 -15.92 -26.49 -14.78
C GLU A 109 -17.18 -27.29 -14.45
N LEU A 110 -17.15 -28.06 -13.37
CA LEU A 110 -18.24 -28.98 -13.03
C LEU A 110 -19.40 -28.31 -12.29
N GLN A 111 -19.13 -27.19 -11.59
CA GLN A 111 -20.09 -26.55 -10.67
C GLN A 111 -20.08 -25.02 -10.84
N PRO A 112 -20.33 -24.49 -12.05
CA PRO A 112 -20.26 -23.05 -12.32
C PRO A 112 -21.25 -22.23 -11.47
N GLN A 113 -22.38 -22.82 -11.06
CA GLN A 113 -23.41 -22.18 -10.24
C GLN A 113 -22.98 -21.90 -8.80
N LEU A 114 -21.95 -22.60 -8.31
CA LEU A 114 -21.43 -22.42 -6.95
C LEU A 114 -20.20 -21.49 -6.91
N LYS A 115 -19.86 -20.87 -8.05
CA LYS A 115 -18.75 -19.93 -8.16
C LYS A 115 -19.14 -18.61 -7.48
N THR A 116 -18.33 -18.19 -6.51
CA THR A 116 -18.42 -16.87 -5.89
C THR A 116 -17.44 -15.90 -6.55
N SER A 117 -17.86 -14.67 -6.76
CA SER A 117 -17.05 -13.57 -7.29
C SER A 117 -17.00 -12.39 -6.31
N ARG A 118 -16.02 -11.51 -6.47
CA ARG A 118 -15.90 -10.31 -5.62
C ARG A 118 -17.13 -9.41 -5.72
N ARG A 119 -17.79 -9.38 -6.88
CA ARG A 119 -19.04 -8.63 -7.07
C ARG A 119 -20.24 -9.22 -6.35
N ASP A 120 -20.24 -10.51 -6.03
CA ASP A 120 -21.29 -11.12 -5.23
C ASP A 120 -21.19 -10.67 -3.75
N LEU A 121 -19.97 -10.35 -3.30
CA LEU A 121 -19.70 -9.84 -1.96
C LEU A 121 -19.77 -8.32 -1.88
N ASN A 122 -19.34 -7.62 -2.93
CA ASN A 122 -19.40 -6.17 -3.07
C ASN A 122 -20.09 -5.80 -4.41
N PRO A 123 -21.41 -5.63 -4.42
CA PRO A 123 -22.18 -5.33 -5.63
C PRO A 123 -21.75 -4.05 -6.36
N GLY A 124 -21.18 -3.08 -5.63
CA GLY A 124 -20.73 -1.78 -6.15
C GLY A 124 -19.33 -1.79 -6.76
N LEU A 125 -18.62 -2.91 -6.72
CA LEU A 125 -17.26 -3.04 -7.26
C LEU A 125 -17.25 -2.83 -8.79
N ASP A 126 -16.22 -2.11 -9.28
CA ASP A 126 -16.03 -1.91 -10.72
C ASP A 126 -16.01 -3.28 -11.44
N PRO A 127 -16.79 -3.46 -12.52
CA PRO A 127 -16.78 -4.69 -13.31
C PRO A 127 -15.39 -5.16 -13.75
N ARG A 128 -14.43 -4.25 -13.94
CA ARG A 128 -13.04 -4.52 -14.32
C ARG A 128 -12.22 -5.15 -13.19
N GLU A 129 -12.62 -4.93 -11.95
CA GLU A 129 -11.97 -5.47 -10.75
C GLU A 129 -12.60 -6.79 -10.29
N ASN A 130 -13.63 -7.27 -10.99
CA ASN A 130 -14.29 -8.50 -10.62
C ASN A 130 -13.39 -9.71 -10.85
N SER A 131 -13.16 -10.49 -9.79
CA SER A 131 -12.42 -11.72 -9.85
C SER A 131 -13.15 -12.83 -9.08
N ALA A 132 -12.79 -14.07 -9.38
CA ALA A 132 -13.36 -15.23 -8.70
C ALA A 132 -12.70 -15.43 -7.34
N VAL A 133 -13.52 -15.67 -6.32
CA VAL A 133 -13.08 -15.87 -4.93
C VAL A 133 -13.04 -17.38 -4.64
N SER A 134 -12.10 -17.80 -3.80
CA SER A 134 -12.05 -19.17 -3.31
C SER A 134 -13.10 -19.36 -2.22
N SER A 135 -13.98 -20.33 -2.40
CA SER A 135 -15.04 -20.66 -1.44
C SER A 135 -14.87 -22.09 -0.95
N LEU A 136 -15.04 -22.29 0.34
CA LEU A 136 -15.06 -23.59 0.98
C LEU A 136 -16.52 -23.99 1.28
N PHE A 137 -16.95 -25.13 0.77
CA PHE A 137 -18.27 -25.68 1.02
C PHE A 137 -18.20 -26.82 2.01
N LEU A 138 -19.19 -26.88 2.91
CA LEU A 138 -19.41 -27.96 3.85
C LEU A 138 -20.74 -28.63 3.51
N ARG A 139 -20.75 -29.97 3.40
CA ARG A 139 -21.97 -30.72 3.07
C ARG A 139 -22.12 -31.97 3.93
N PRO A 140 -23.16 -32.05 4.78
CA PRO A 140 -23.52 -33.27 5.48
C PRO A 140 -24.23 -34.27 4.55
N ILE A 141 -24.19 -35.54 4.92
CA ILE A 141 -24.87 -36.66 4.27
C ILE A 141 -26.03 -37.06 5.19
N ASP A 142 -27.25 -36.98 4.66
CA ASP A 142 -28.50 -37.35 5.35
C ASP A 142 -28.62 -36.78 6.78
N PRO A 143 -28.50 -35.45 6.97
CA PRO A 143 -28.55 -34.84 8.30
C PRO A 143 -29.96 -34.97 8.92
N ALA A 144 -30.00 -35.26 10.22
CA ALA A 144 -31.19 -35.09 11.04
C ALA A 144 -31.25 -33.70 11.69
N ASP A 145 -32.43 -33.31 12.15
CA ASP A 145 -32.59 -32.06 12.91
C ASP A 145 -31.77 -32.11 14.20
N GLY A 146 -30.87 -31.14 14.37
CA GLY A 146 -29.98 -31.05 15.53
C GLY A 146 -28.61 -31.70 15.34
N ASP A 147 -28.34 -32.29 14.18
CA ASP A 147 -27.02 -32.80 13.83
C ASP A 147 -26.00 -31.66 13.62
N TRP A 148 -24.76 -31.94 13.99
CA TRP A 148 -23.63 -31.05 13.88
C TRP A 148 -22.52 -31.67 13.03
N CYS A 149 -21.93 -30.85 12.17
CA CYS A 149 -20.66 -31.15 11.51
C CYS A 149 -19.81 -29.89 11.48
N GLY A 150 -18.49 -30.06 11.48
CA GLY A 150 -17.58 -28.93 11.56
C GLY A 150 -16.20 -29.24 11.05
N VAL A 151 -15.54 -28.18 10.58
CA VAL A 151 -14.12 -28.21 10.23
C VAL A 151 -13.37 -27.19 11.09
N MET A 152 -12.12 -27.50 11.42
CA MET A 152 -11.24 -26.61 12.15
C MET A 152 -9.94 -26.39 11.38
N THR A 153 -9.32 -25.23 11.61
CA THR A 153 -7.99 -24.89 11.10
C THR A 153 -7.23 -24.16 12.20
N GLY A 154 -5.89 -24.21 12.15
CA GLY A 154 -5.05 -23.39 13.01
C GLY A 154 -5.06 -21.95 12.49
N PHE A 155 -5.29 -20.98 13.36
CA PHE A 155 -5.20 -19.58 12.98
C PHE A 155 -3.76 -19.25 12.55
N PRO A 156 -3.56 -18.65 11.35
CA PRO A 156 -2.23 -18.39 10.82
C PRO A 156 -1.49 -17.27 11.57
N GLY A 157 -2.22 -16.36 12.21
CA GLY A 157 -1.70 -15.38 13.17
C GLY A 157 -1.96 -15.86 14.60
N GLY A 158 -0.91 -16.18 15.36
CA GLY A 158 -1.03 -16.36 16.80
C GLY A 158 -1.59 -15.09 17.46
N GLY A 159 -2.14 -15.20 18.67
CA GLY A 159 -2.72 -14.06 19.39
C GLY A 159 -1.74 -12.90 19.54
N LEU A 160 -1.84 -11.90 18.67
CA LEU A 160 -1.12 -10.64 18.77
C LEU A 160 -1.90 -9.73 19.70
N ASP A 161 -1.46 -9.68 20.96
CA ASP A 161 -1.71 -8.53 21.82
C ASP A 161 -0.57 -7.52 21.59
N LEU A 162 -0.91 -6.39 20.97
CA LEU A 162 0.02 -5.27 20.72
C LEU A 162 -0.21 -4.09 21.69
N THR A 163 -0.84 -4.32 22.85
CA THR A 163 -1.10 -3.25 23.83
C THR A 163 0.04 -3.00 24.84
N THR A 164 1.29 -3.38 24.54
CA THR A 164 2.46 -3.05 25.39
C THR A 164 3.30 -1.92 24.83
#